data_AF-A0A484ZF53-F1
#
_entry.id   AF-A0A484ZF53-F1
#
_cell.length_a   1.000
_cell.length_b   1.000
_cell.length_c   1.000
_cell.angle_alpha   90.00
_cell.angle_beta   90.00
_cell.angle_gamma   90.00
#
_symmetry.space_group_name_H-M   'P 1'
#
loop_
_entity.id
_entity.type
_entity.pdbx_description
1 polymer ?
#
loop_
_entity_poly.entity_id
_entity_poly.type
_entity_poly.pdbx_seq_one_letter_code
_entity_poly.pdbx_strand_id
1 'polypeptide(L)'
;MKFLNLYMGFVRTLGAINNAPYVSDRRWKKAIRLLQACAFFSDRESISPIDIILLKDCLWHDLNSLSLIEQQIEQLITEQAYQQQSIIFQIQQINSDWIKYQQQQSNQLSLKVERKTTLFNRKQIYVLTHNITEPNITLLLQTPLKLHGIEVTHILIEKQILESWLTKGEALKGKLNSIGFSQSLDIAVDNQQQLIIRDISLNSSTLHLSGNQPHVKVPEELIQRLKNVEFRLSEQRKRFTNAQPCLFINNQWLGKIEESLLAIYEEIEKQKQRFSGIKP
;
A
#
# COMPACT_ATOMS: atom_id res chain seq x y z
N MET A 1 -17.85 -21.94 13.76
CA MET A 1 -17.30 -20.78 14.49
C MET A 1 -17.32 -19.47 13.69
N LYS A 2 -17.03 -19.46 12.37
CA LYS A 2 -16.91 -18.21 11.59
C LYS A 2 -18.22 -17.43 11.35
N PHE A 3 -19.34 -18.11 11.06
CA PHE A 3 -20.64 -17.46 10.83
C PHE A 3 -21.16 -16.72 12.08
N LEU A 4 -21.09 -17.35 13.26
CA LEU A 4 -21.61 -16.76 14.49
C LEU A 4 -20.91 -15.43 14.83
N ASN A 5 -19.61 -15.32 14.59
CA ASN A 5 -18.87 -14.07 14.82
C ASN A 5 -19.32 -12.96 13.87
N LEU A 6 -19.54 -13.26 12.59
CA LEU A 6 -20.04 -12.32 11.60
C LEU A 6 -21.45 -11.83 11.99
N TYR A 7 -22.34 -12.77 12.32
CA TYR A 7 -23.71 -12.49 12.73
C TYR A 7 -23.77 -11.65 14.02
N MET A 8 -23.03 -12.04 15.07
CA MET A 8 -23.00 -11.29 16.32
C MET A 8 -22.28 -9.94 16.18
N GLY A 9 -21.35 -9.81 15.23
CA GLY A 9 -20.80 -8.52 14.81
C GLY A 9 -21.90 -7.61 14.26
N PHE A 10 -22.67 -8.10 13.30
CA PHE A 10 -23.78 -7.38 12.68
C PHE A 10 -24.85 -6.94 13.68
N VAL A 11 -25.27 -7.83 14.59
CA VAL A 11 -26.25 -7.50 15.66
C VAL A 11 -25.75 -6.33 16.52
N ARG A 12 -24.47 -6.33 16.90
CA ARG A 12 -23.88 -5.25 17.70
C ARG A 12 -23.78 -3.94 16.92
N THR A 13 -23.36 -3.99 15.65
CA THR A 13 -23.28 -2.81 14.79
C THR A 13 -24.65 -2.16 14.62
N LEU A 14 -25.69 -2.95 14.32
CA LEU A 14 -27.06 -2.43 14.22
C LEU A 14 -27.54 -1.79 15.54
N GLY A 15 -27.25 -2.42 16.68
CA GLY A 15 -27.62 -1.87 17.99
C GLY A 15 -26.91 -0.55 18.36
N ALA A 16 -25.79 -0.23 17.69
CA ALA A 16 -25.03 0.99 17.93
C ALA A 16 -25.42 2.15 16.99
N ILE A 17 -26.19 1.90 15.93
CA ILE A 17 -26.59 2.91 14.96
C ILE A 17 -27.79 3.69 15.49
N ASN A 18 -27.67 5.02 15.53
CA ASN A 18 -28.78 5.92 15.83
C ASN A 18 -29.90 5.74 14.79
N ASN A 19 -31.15 5.58 15.25
CA ASN A 19 -32.34 5.32 14.43
C ASN A 19 -32.38 3.95 13.74
N ALA A 20 -31.57 2.98 14.17
CA ALA A 20 -31.73 1.59 13.71
C ALA A 20 -33.10 1.02 14.13
N PRO A 21 -33.73 0.17 13.30
CA PRO A 21 -34.97 -0.49 13.67
C PRO A 21 -34.76 -1.37 14.90
N TYR A 22 -35.68 -1.30 15.86
CA TYR A 22 -35.67 -2.24 16.98
C TYR A 22 -35.97 -3.66 16.50
N VAL A 23 -35.04 -4.59 16.76
CA VAL A 23 -35.18 -6.01 16.42
C VAL A 23 -35.27 -6.82 17.71
N SER A 24 -36.47 -7.30 18.03
CA SER A 24 -36.69 -8.18 19.19
C SER A 24 -35.95 -9.52 19.09
N ASP A 25 -35.62 -10.13 20.24
CA ASP A 25 -35.03 -11.47 20.32
C ASP A 25 -35.87 -12.52 19.57
N ARG A 26 -37.20 -12.38 19.60
CA ARG A 26 -38.12 -13.23 18.83
C ARG A 26 -37.84 -13.13 17.33
N ARG A 27 -37.63 -11.92 16.81
CA ARG A 27 -37.34 -11.68 15.38
C ARG A 27 -35.97 -12.27 15.00
N TRP A 28 -34.94 -12.07 15.82
CA TRP A 28 -33.63 -12.70 15.63
C TRP A 28 -33.70 -14.24 15.62
N LYS A 29 -34.39 -14.84 16.60
CA LYS A 29 -34.55 -16.30 16.67
C LYS A 29 -35.26 -16.89 15.45
N LYS A 30 -36.28 -16.19 14.92
CA LYS A 30 -36.96 -16.60 13.69
C LYS A 30 -36.09 -16.43 12.46
N ALA A 31 -35.35 -15.32 12.37
CA ALA A 31 -34.44 -15.06 11.27
C ALA A 31 -33.36 -16.15 11.16
N ILE A 32 -32.74 -16.57 12.28
CA ILE A 32 -31.77 -17.68 12.29
C ILE A 32 -32.38 -18.97 11.72
N ARG A 33 -33.63 -19.31 12.08
CA ARG A 33 -34.32 -20.49 11.51
C ARG A 33 -34.50 -20.38 10.00
N LEU A 34 -34.79 -19.18 9.48
CA LEU A 34 -34.85 -18.94 8.04
C LEU A 34 -33.48 -19.17 7.39
N LEU A 35 -32.40 -18.68 8.00
CA LEU A 35 -31.03 -18.91 7.49
C LEU A 35 -30.64 -20.39 7.50
N GLN A 36 -31.05 -21.14 8.53
CA GLN A 36 -30.87 -22.60 8.60
C GLN A 36 -31.63 -23.32 7.49
N ALA A 37 -32.89 -22.93 7.24
CA ALA A 37 -33.68 -23.49 6.15
C ALA A 37 -33.05 -23.18 4.78
N CYS A 38 -32.56 -21.95 4.58
CA CYS A 38 -31.83 -21.55 3.37
C CYS A 38 -30.62 -22.45 3.10
N ALA A 39 -29.81 -22.71 4.14
CA ALA A 39 -28.68 -23.64 4.04
C ALA A 39 -29.13 -25.06 3.70
N PHE A 40 -30.11 -25.58 4.45
CA PHE A 40 -30.63 -26.93 4.25
C PHE A 40 -31.18 -27.16 2.84
N PHE A 41 -32.01 -26.24 2.33
CA PHE A 41 -32.58 -26.33 0.98
C PHE A 41 -31.60 -25.94 -0.14
N SER A 42 -30.38 -25.54 0.20
CA SER A 42 -29.27 -25.34 -0.74
C SER A 42 -28.21 -26.43 -0.60
N ASP A 43 -28.58 -27.61 -0.07
CA ASP A 43 -27.70 -28.76 0.16
C ASP A 43 -26.45 -28.46 1.01
N ARG A 44 -26.58 -27.57 1.99
CA ARG A 44 -25.50 -27.23 2.94
C ARG A 44 -25.86 -27.64 4.37
N GLU A 45 -24.90 -28.29 5.04
CA GLU A 45 -25.02 -28.68 6.45
C GLU A 45 -24.97 -27.50 7.43
N SER A 46 -24.51 -26.32 6.97
CA SER A 46 -24.36 -25.15 7.83
C SER A 46 -24.62 -23.84 7.09
N ILE A 47 -25.00 -22.82 7.88
CA ILE A 47 -25.26 -21.46 7.40
C ILE A 47 -23.96 -20.85 6.84
N SER A 48 -24.06 -20.28 5.65
CA SER A 48 -22.99 -19.59 4.93
C SER A 48 -23.17 -18.07 5.08
N PRO A 49 -22.10 -17.26 4.98
CA PRO A 49 -22.21 -15.81 5.03
C PRO A 49 -23.22 -15.21 4.03
N ILE A 50 -23.40 -15.80 2.84
CA ILE A 50 -24.40 -15.33 1.86
C ILE A 50 -25.84 -15.40 2.38
N ASP A 51 -26.14 -16.30 3.32
CA ASP A 51 -27.49 -16.44 3.86
C ASP A 51 -27.92 -15.17 4.61
N ILE A 52 -26.97 -14.40 5.15
CA ILE A 52 -27.24 -13.14 5.85
C ILE A 52 -27.98 -12.13 4.97
N ILE A 53 -27.84 -12.23 3.63
CA ILE A 53 -28.54 -11.35 2.70
C ILE A 53 -30.07 -11.43 2.90
N LEU A 54 -30.62 -12.58 3.30
CA LEU A 54 -32.06 -12.74 3.59
C LEU A 54 -32.55 -11.86 4.75
N LEU A 55 -31.66 -11.39 5.62
CA LEU A 55 -32.03 -10.49 6.71
C LEU A 55 -32.54 -9.13 6.19
N LYS A 56 -32.21 -8.77 4.94
CA LYS A 56 -32.71 -7.55 4.31
C LYS A 56 -34.22 -7.53 4.20
N ASP A 57 -34.84 -8.70 4.14
CA ASP A 57 -36.30 -8.86 4.06
C ASP A 57 -36.95 -9.13 5.43
N CYS A 58 -36.15 -9.21 6.50
CA CYS A 58 -36.61 -9.61 7.84
C CYS A 58 -36.58 -8.48 8.88
N LEU A 59 -35.65 -7.53 8.75
CA LEU A 59 -35.30 -6.64 9.87
C LEU A 59 -35.93 -5.25 9.80
N TRP A 60 -36.33 -4.78 8.62
CA TRP A 60 -36.98 -3.48 8.45
C TRP A 60 -38.45 -3.49 8.89
N HIS A 61 -39.04 -2.30 9.00
CA HIS A 61 -40.47 -2.12 9.29
C HIS A 61 -41.06 -0.83 8.67
N ASP A 62 -40.21 0.05 8.13
CA ASP A 62 -40.58 1.24 7.37
C ASP A 62 -39.54 1.49 6.25
N LEU A 63 -39.76 2.49 5.40
CA LEU A 63 -38.88 2.79 4.26
C LEU A 63 -37.47 3.23 4.69
N ASN A 64 -37.35 3.95 5.80
CA ASN A 64 -36.06 4.42 6.32
C ASN A 64 -35.21 3.22 6.81
N SER A 65 -35.82 2.32 7.58
CA SER A 65 -35.16 1.11 8.06
C SER A 65 -34.88 0.10 6.96
N LEU A 66 -35.68 0.07 5.89
CA LEU A 66 -35.37 -0.75 4.71
C LEU A 66 -34.03 -0.34 4.10
N SER A 67 -33.88 0.94 3.76
CA SER A 67 -32.64 1.47 3.18
C SER A 67 -31.43 1.26 4.11
N LEU A 68 -31.60 1.53 5.41
CA LEU A 68 -30.54 1.32 6.39
C LEU A 68 -30.11 -0.15 6.46
N ILE A 69 -31.05 -1.09 6.57
CA ILE A 69 -30.73 -2.51 6.69
C ILE A 69 -30.06 -3.03 5.42
N GLU A 70 -30.56 -2.64 4.23
CA GLU A 70 -29.92 -3.01 2.96
C GLU A 70 -28.47 -2.52 2.90
N GLN A 71 -28.22 -1.25 3.25
CA GLN A 71 -26.86 -0.71 3.28
C GLN A 71 -25.96 -1.46 4.29
N GLN A 72 -26.46 -1.76 5.48
CA GLN A 72 -25.67 -2.45 6.51
C GLN A 72 -25.34 -3.90 6.12
N ILE A 73 -26.28 -4.58 5.44
CA ILE A 73 -26.04 -5.93 4.93
C ILE A 73 -25.03 -5.89 3.78
N GLU A 74 -25.18 -4.93 2.86
CA GLU A 74 -24.24 -4.72 1.76
C GLU A 74 -22.83 -4.47 2.27
N GLN A 75 -22.67 -3.57 3.24
CA GLN A 75 -21.37 -3.32 3.84
C GLN A 75 -20.81 -4.61 4.50
N LEU A 76 -21.64 -5.35 5.23
CA LEU A 76 -21.21 -6.58 5.87
C LEU A 76 -20.72 -7.63 4.87
N ILE A 77 -21.45 -7.84 3.76
CA ILE A 77 -21.13 -8.88 2.79
C ILE A 77 -19.96 -8.53 1.88
N THR A 78 -19.73 -7.24 1.59
CA THR A 78 -18.61 -6.78 0.74
C THR A 78 -17.35 -6.49 1.54
N GLU A 79 -17.43 -6.24 2.85
CA GLU A 79 -16.26 -5.88 3.67
C GLU A 79 -15.82 -6.99 4.64
N GLN A 80 -16.75 -7.78 5.19
CA GLN A 80 -16.44 -8.65 6.34
C GLN A 80 -16.71 -10.14 6.10
N ALA A 81 -17.76 -10.48 5.34
CA ALA A 81 -18.23 -11.85 5.16
C ALA A 81 -17.15 -12.82 4.67
N TYR A 82 -16.28 -12.33 3.80
CA TYR A 82 -15.16 -13.05 3.20
C TYR A 82 -13.83 -12.38 3.53
N GLN A 83 -13.73 -11.79 4.73
CA GLN A 83 -12.51 -11.19 5.27
C GLN A 83 -11.92 -10.07 4.41
N GLN A 84 -12.71 -9.43 3.56
CA GLN A 84 -12.24 -8.48 2.56
C GLN A 84 -11.41 -7.35 3.17
N GLN A 85 -11.98 -6.65 4.15
CA GLN A 85 -11.34 -5.55 4.85
C GLN A 85 -10.06 -5.99 5.60
N SER A 86 -10.08 -7.18 6.21
CA SER A 86 -8.90 -7.72 6.90
C SER A 86 -7.76 -8.02 5.93
N ILE A 87 -8.07 -8.53 4.73
CA ILE A 87 -7.07 -8.82 3.71
C ILE A 87 -6.52 -7.51 3.14
N ILE A 88 -7.38 -6.54 2.79
CA ILE A 88 -7.00 -5.21 2.31
C ILE A 88 -6.05 -4.53 3.30
N PHE A 89 -6.39 -4.54 4.59
CA PHE A 89 -5.56 -3.95 5.63
C PHE A 89 -4.16 -4.59 5.69
N GLN A 90 -4.05 -5.91 5.50
CA GLN A 90 -2.75 -6.57 5.45
C GLN A 90 -1.93 -6.17 4.22
N ILE A 91 -2.57 -5.98 3.06
CA ILE A 91 -1.89 -5.47 1.87
C ILE A 91 -1.37 -4.05 2.11
N GLN A 92 -2.18 -3.18 2.72
CA GLN A 92 -1.77 -1.81 3.09
C GLN A 92 -0.60 -1.79 4.07
N GLN A 93 -0.59 -2.69 5.05
CA GLN A 93 0.54 -2.86 5.97
C GLN A 93 1.80 -3.32 5.25
N ILE A 94 1.69 -4.34 4.36
CA ILE A 94 2.82 -4.81 3.54
C ILE A 94 3.39 -3.67 2.70
N ASN A 95 2.53 -2.86 2.07
CA ASN A 95 2.96 -1.71 1.28
C ASN A 95 3.67 -0.65 2.14
N SER A 96 3.13 -0.35 3.31
CA SER A 96 3.74 0.62 4.23
C SER A 96 5.11 0.14 4.72
N ASP A 97 5.24 -1.14 5.04
CA ASP A 97 6.51 -1.75 5.47
C ASP A 97 7.53 -1.78 4.31
N TRP A 98 7.06 -2.03 3.09
CA TRP A 98 7.88 -1.96 1.88
C TRP A 98 8.45 -0.55 1.66
N ILE A 99 7.61 0.48 1.72
CA ILE A 99 8.04 1.88 1.57
C ILE A 99 9.08 2.25 2.64
N LYS A 100 8.84 1.86 3.90
CA LYS A 100 9.79 2.08 5.00
C LYS A 100 11.11 1.36 4.75
N TYR A 101 11.07 0.11 4.30
CA TYR A 101 12.27 -0.66 3.99
C TYR A 101 13.08 -0.02 2.86
N GLN A 102 12.42 0.40 1.78
CA GLN A 102 13.06 1.13 0.69
C GLN A 102 13.73 2.43 1.19
N GLN A 103 13.05 3.18 2.06
CA GLN A 103 13.60 4.40 2.64
C GLN A 103 14.81 4.12 3.56
N GLN A 104 14.77 3.05 4.35
CA GLN A 104 15.90 2.65 5.20
C GLN A 104 17.12 2.23 4.38
N GLN A 105 16.91 1.41 3.34
CA GLN A 105 17.97 1.00 2.43
C GLN A 105 18.56 2.21 1.69
N SER A 106 17.70 3.13 1.23
CA SER A 106 18.11 4.41 0.65
C SER A 106 18.97 5.22 1.64
N ASN A 107 18.57 5.37 2.90
CA ASN A 107 19.35 6.08 3.92
C ASN A 107 20.69 5.42 4.26
N GLN A 108 20.79 4.10 4.15
CA GLN A 108 22.06 3.38 4.32
C GLN A 108 23.01 3.61 3.14
N LEU A 109 22.47 3.72 1.93
CA LEU A 109 23.23 3.87 0.68
C LEU A 109 23.40 5.33 0.23
N SER A 110 22.83 6.29 0.95
CA SER A 110 22.96 7.72 0.67
C SER A 110 24.43 8.14 0.74
N LEU A 111 24.86 9.00 -0.18
CA LEU A 111 26.19 9.59 -0.11
C LEU A 111 26.22 10.60 1.04
N LYS A 112 26.83 10.20 2.16
CA LYS A 112 26.97 11.03 3.36
C LYS A 112 28.23 11.88 3.31
N VAL A 113 28.13 13.09 3.83
CA VAL A 113 29.24 14.00 4.00
C VAL A 113 29.49 14.28 5.48
N GLU A 114 30.75 14.46 5.85
CA GLU A 114 31.12 14.88 7.20
C GLU A 114 31.37 16.39 7.23
N ARG A 115 30.82 17.06 8.23
CA ARG A 115 31.05 18.48 8.46
C ARG A 115 32.40 18.68 9.15
N LYS A 116 33.30 19.43 8.52
CA LYS A 116 34.54 19.92 9.16
C LYS A 116 34.37 21.37 9.58
N THR A 117 34.53 21.63 10.88
CA THR A 117 34.60 22.99 11.42
C THR A 117 36.02 23.51 11.29
N THR A 118 36.20 24.61 10.55
CA THR A 118 37.47 25.34 10.52
C THR A 118 37.35 26.58 11.40
N LEU A 119 38.40 26.88 12.17
CA LEU A 119 38.39 27.93 13.19
C LEU A 119 38.24 29.36 12.63
N PHE A 120 38.32 29.54 11.31
CA PHE A 120 38.43 30.86 10.66
C PHE A 120 37.46 31.11 9.49
N ASN A 121 36.59 30.15 9.14
CA ASN A 121 35.71 30.30 7.98
C ASN A 121 34.23 30.29 8.39
N ARG A 122 33.46 31.30 7.95
CA ARG A 122 32.00 31.37 8.19
C ARG A 122 31.22 30.34 7.35
N LYS A 123 31.81 29.83 6.27
CA LYS A 123 31.19 28.81 5.40
C LYS A 123 31.44 27.40 5.93
N GLN A 124 30.39 26.60 5.96
CA GLN A 124 30.44 25.20 6.36
C GLN A 124 31.17 24.39 5.30
N ILE A 125 32.16 23.60 5.72
CA ILE A 125 32.97 22.75 4.84
C ILE A 125 32.54 21.31 5.05
N TYR A 126 32.36 20.60 3.94
CA TYR A 126 31.97 19.19 3.93
C TYR A 126 33.04 18.34 3.24
N VAL A 127 33.14 17.07 3.65
CA VAL A 127 34.03 16.08 3.03
C VAL A 127 33.25 14.80 2.81
N LEU A 128 33.50 14.12 1.69
CA LEU A 128 32.90 12.82 1.41
C LEU A 128 33.38 11.78 2.44
N THR A 129 32.45 11.03 3.02
CA THR A 129 32.78 9.95 3.97
C THR A 129 33.30 8.69 3.27
N HIS A 130 32.97 8.53 1.98
CA HIS A 130 33.33 7.37 1.19
C HIS A 130 34.63 7.64 0.43
N ASN A 131 35.57 6.70 0.51
CA ASN A 131 36.84 6.82 -0.20
C ASN A 131 36.67 6.38 -1.66
N ILE A 132 36.14 7.29 -2.49
CA ILE A 132 35.85 7.02 -3.90
C ILE A 132 37.14 7.17 -4.70
N THR A 133 37.63 6.09 -5.30
CA THR A 133 38.87 6.09 -6.09
C THR A 133 38.66 6.54 -7.53
N GLU A 134 37.44 6.41 -8.05
CA GLU A 134 37.10 6.74 -9.43
C GLU A 134 37.07 8.26 -9.69
N PRO A 135 37.54 8.73 -10.85
CA PRO A 135 37.57 10.16 -11.19
C PRO A 135 36.17 10.71 -11.51
N ASN A 136 35.27 9.85 -12.00
CA ASN A 136 33.88 10.18 -12.29
C ASN A 136 32.96 9.38 -11.37
N ILE A 137 32.00 10.07 -10.75
CA ILE A 137 31.06 9.51 -9.80
C ILE A 137 29.69 9.55 -10.44
N THR A 138 29.06 8.38 -10.58
CA THR A 138 27.64 8.32 -10.93
C THR A 138 26.82 8.33 -9.66
N LEU A 139 25.88 9.28 -9.55
CA LEU A 139 24.93 9.38 -8.44
C LEU A 139 23.52 9.08 -8.92
N LEU A 140 22.85 8.13 -8.28
CA LEU A 140 21.46 7.77 -8.54
C LEU A 140 20.54 8.67 -7.72
N LEU A 141 19.42 9.10 -8.31
CA LEU A 141 18.35 9.81 -7.61
C LEU A 141 17.41 8.79 -6.98
N GLN A 142 17.10 8.96 -5.68
CA GLN A 142 16.08 8.16 -4.99
C GLN A 142 14.72 8.24 -5.69
N THR A 143 14.30 9.45 -6.05
CA THR A 143 13.08 9.72 -6.80
C THR A 143 13.47 10.41 -8.10
N PRO A 144 13.16 9.84 -9.28
CA PRO A 144 13.41 10.53 -10.54
C PRO A 144 12.79 11.92 -10.55
N LEU A 145 13.56 12.91 -10.99
CA LEU A 145 13.12 14.31 -11.08
C LEU A 145 13.11 14.76 -12.54
N LYS A 146 12.25 15.73 -12.85
CA LYS A 146 12.31 16.43 -14.14
C LYS A 146 13.31 17.57 -14.06
N LEU A 147 14.53 17.33 -14.53
CA LEU A 147 15.58 18.34 -14.59
C LEU A 147 15.74 18.77 -16.05
N HIS A 148 15.72 20.09 -16.31
CA HIS A 148 15.89 20.66 -17.66
C HIS A 148 14.95 20.03 -18.72
N GLY A 149 13.72 19.72 -18.33
CA GLY A 149 12.68 19.18 -19.22
C GLY A 149 12.75 17.67 -19.49
N ILE A 150 13.74 16.95 -18.95
CA ILE A 150 13.88 15.49 -19.09
C ILE A 150 13.74 14.78 -17.74
N GLU A 151 13.26 13.53 -17.75
CA GLU A 151 13.27 12.68 -16.56
C GLU A 151 14.69 12.17 -16.29
N VAL A 152 15.23 12.51 -15.13
CA VAL A 152 16.59 12.17 -14.71
C VAL A 152 16.52 11.15 -13.59
N THR A 153 17.18 10.01 -13.80
CA THR A 153 17.31 8.92 -12.81
C THR A 153 18.69 8.89 -12.17
N HIS A 154 19.70 9.42 -12.86
CA HIS A 154 21.06 9.47 -12.38
C HIS A 154 21.84 10.64 -13.00
N ILE A 155 22.91 11.06 -12.32
CA ILE A 155 23.80 12.14 -12.74
C ILE A 155 25.24 11.67 -12.66
N LEU A 156 26.07 12.11 -13.61
CA LEU A 156 27.51 11.85 -13.62
C LEU A 156 28.24 13.14 -13.26
N ILE A 157 29.03 13.11 -12.19
CA ILE A 157 29.79 14.25 -11.68
C ILE A 157 31.26 13.87 -11.55
N GLU A 158 32.17 14.74 -11.97
CA GLU A 158 33.59 14.58 -11.72
C GLU A 158 33.89 14.75 -10.23
N LYS A 159 34.65 13.82 -9.64
CA LYS A 159 34.98 13.81 -8.21
C LYS A 159 35.59 15.14 -7.75
N GLN A 160 36.53 15.68 -8.53
CA GLN A 160 37.20 16.94 -8.22
C GLN A 160 36.22 18.12 -8.15
N ILE A 161 35.23 18.16 -9.04
CA ILE A 161 34.21 19.22 -9.06
C ILE A 161 33.30 19.09 -7.82
N LEU A 162 32.91 17.86 -7.46
CA LEU A 162 32.10 17.61 -6.27
C LEU A 162 32.84 18.00 -4.98
N GLU A 163 34.12 17.62 -4.85
CA GLU A 163 34.96 17.98 -3.71
C GLU A 163 35.18 19.50 -3.62
N SER A 164 35.39 20.17 -4.76
CA SER A 164 35.53 21.63 -4.81
C SER A 164 34.23 22.34 -4.40
N TRP A 165 33.07 21.84 -4.83
CA TRP A 165 31.78 22.36 -4.38
C TRP A 165 31.57 22.16 -2.87
N LEU A 166 31.85 20.97 -2.33
CA LEU A 166 31.70 20.68 -0.89
C LEU A 166 32.60 21.54 0.02
N THR A 167 33.78 21.94 -0.49
CA THR A 167 34.78 22.66 0.31
C THR A 167 34.76 24.18 0.08
N LYS A 168 34.57 24.63 -1.16
CA LYS A 168 34.64 26.05 -1.55
C LYS A 168 33.29 26.65 -1.93
N GLY A 169 32.29 25.82 -2.24
CA GLY A 169 30.98 26.26 -2.72
C GLY A 169 30.99 26.79 -4.16
N GLU A 170 31.85 26.23 -5.03
CA GLU A 170 31.91 26.55 -6.46
C GLU A 170 30.68 26.04 -7.23
N ALA A 171 30.45 26.44 -8.48
CA ALA A 171 29.28 25.96 -9.23
C ALA A 171 29.39 24.45 -9.53
N LEU A 172 28.40 23.68 -9.09
CA LEU A 172 28.35 22.25 -9.33
C LEU A 172 27.71 21.95 -10.70
N LYS A 173 28.47 21.27 -11.56
CA LYS A 173 28.02 20.84 -12.88
C LYS A 173 28.16 19.33 -13.03
N GLY A 174 27.23 18.72 -13.74
CA GLY A 174 27.26 17.28 -14.05
C GLY A 174 26.40 16.92 -15.24
N LYS A 175 26.63 15.74 -15.81
CA LYS A 175 25.84 15.23 -16.94
C LYS A 175 24.59 14.55 -16.42
N LEU A 176 23.46 14.80 -17.07
CA LEU A 176 22.18 14.16 -16.76
C LEU A 176 22.08 12.82 -17.49
N ASN A 177 21.66 11.76 -16.80
CA ASN A 177 21.59 10.39 -17.33
C ASN A 177 22.89 9.92 -18.02
N SER A 178 24.04 10.40 -17.55
CA SER A 178 25.38 10.12 -18.11
C SER A 178 25.58 10.52 -19.58
N ILE A 179 24.68 11.32 -20.16
CA ILE A 179 24.71 11.72 -21.57
C ILE A 179 24.71 13.25 -21.72
N GLY A 180 25.20 13.72 -22.87
CA GLY A 180 25.20 15.14 -23.23
C GLY A 180 26.24 16.00 -22.49
N PHE A 181 25.99 17.31 -22.46
CA PHE A 181 26.86 18.31 -21.84
C PHE A 181 26.61 18.42 -20.33
N SER A 182 27.64 18.84 -19.58
CA SER A 182 27.52 19.07 -18.14
C SER A 182 26.65 20.30 -17.87
N GLN A 183 25.53 20.09 -17.17
CA GLN A 183 24.56 21.12 -16.82
C GLN A 183 24.73 21.54 -15.36
N SER A 184 24.25 22.75 -15.02
CA SER A 184 24.23 23.21 -13.64
C SER A 184 23.22 22.41 -12.82
N LEU A 185 23.63 21.98 -11.63
CA LEU A 185 22.81 21.17 -10.72
C LEU A 185 22.52 21.94 -9.44
N ASP A 186 21.26 21.98 -9.01
CA ASP A 186 20.88 22.50 -7.70
C ASP A 186 20.99 21.37 -6.66
N ILE A 187 22.17 21.24 -6.07
CA ILE A 187 22.45 20.23 -5.03
C ILE A 187 22.68 20.96 -3.71
N ALA A 188 22.20 20.36 -2.63
CA ALA A 188 22.38 20.83 -1.27
C ALA A 188 22.75 19.67 -0.34
N VAL A 189 23.35 20.00 0.81
CA VAL A 189 23.51 19.07 1.93
C VAL A 189 22.33 19.26 2.87
N ASP A 190 21.63 18.18 3.20
CA ASP A 190 20.48 18.23 4.11
C ASP A 190 20.89 18.15 5.59
N ASN A 191 19.91 18.18 6.49
CA ASN A 191 20.15 18.10 7.93
C ASN A 191 20.69 16.74 8.40
N GLN A 192 20.51 15.68 7.59
CA GLN A 192 21.06 14.34 7.84
C GLN A 192 22.45 14.16 7.23
N GLN A 193 23.06 15.24 6.72
CA GLN A 193 24.35 15.26 6.03
C GLN A 193 24.38 14.39 4.77
N GLN A 194 23.24 14.29 4.08
CA GLN A 194 23.08 13.63 2.79
C GLN A 194 23.06 14.67 1.67
N LEU A 195 23.49 14.26 0.47
CA LEU A 195 23.33 15.07 -0.73
C LEU A 195 21.92 14.93 -1.28
N ILE A 196 21.26 16.06 -1.53
CA ILE A 196 19.95 16.13 -2.19
C ILE A 196 20.05 17.00 -3.45
N ILE A 197 19.37 16.61 -4.52
CA ILE A 197 19.20 17.42 -5.73
C ILE A 197 17.77 17.95 -5.81
N ARG A 198 17.59 19.17 -6.30
CA ARG A 198 16.28 19.82 -6.46
C ARG A 198 15.94 20.09 -7.92
N ASP A 199 14.66 20.03 -8.25
CA ASP A 199 14.13 20.52 -9.53
C ASP A 199 13.71 22.00 -9.43
N ILE A 200 13.23 22.56 -10.55
CA ILE A 200 12.73 23.96 -10.63
C ILE A 200 11.50 24.23 -9.75
N SER A 201 10.80 23.17 -9.30
CA SER A 201 9.66 23.24 -8.40
C SER A 201 10.06 22.99 -6.94
N LEU A 202 11.37 22.91 -6.65
CA LEU A 202 11.95 22.60 -5.35
C LEU A 202 11.64 21.19 -4.83
N ASN A 203 11.19 20.26 -5.68
CA ASN A 203 11.11 18.86 -5.30
C ASN A 203 12.52 18.32 -5.12
N SER A 204 12.80 17.69 -3.98
CA SER A 204 14.13 17.16 -3.66
C SER A 204 14.21 15.65 -3.81
N SER A 205 15.33 15.14 -4.31
CA SER A 205 15.69 13.72 -4.31
C SER A 205 17.03 13.52 -3.64
N THR A 206 17.13 12.55 -2.74
CA THR A 206 18.41 12.12 -2.16
C THR A 206 19.28 11.43 -3.22
N LEU A 207 20.60 11.64 -3.12
CA LEU A 207 21.60 11.10 -4.03
C LEU A 207 22.37 9.92 -3.41
N HIS A 208 22.55 8.87 -4.21
CA HIS A 208 23.22 7.62 -3.82
C HIS A 208 24.41 7.33 -4.73
N LEU A 209 25.49 6.75 -4.21
CA LEU A 209 26.64 6.37 -5.03
C LEU A 209 26.31 5.16 -5.91
N SER A 210 26.57 5.23 -7.21
CA SER A 210 26.44 4.11 -8.15
C SER A 210 27.65 3.18 -8.05
N GLY A 211 27.75 2.43 -6.96
CA GLY A 211 28.76 1.36 -6.77
C GLY A 211 28.15 -0.02 -6.53
N ASN A 212 26.85 -0.08 -6.24
CA ASN A 212 26.02 -1.27 -6.16
C ASN A 212 24.60 -0.75 -6.42
N GLN A 213 23.98 -1.05 -7.57
CA GLN A 213 22.58 -0.69 -7.75
C GLN A 213 21.76 -1.38 -6.66
N PRO A 214 21.09 -0.65 -5.75
CA PRO A 214 20.09 -1.30 -4.95
C PRO A 214 18.85 -1.37 -5.84
N HIS A 215 18.75 -2.40 -6.68
CA HIS A 215 17.46 -3.07 -6.69
C HIS A 215 17.27 -3.55 -5.26
N VAL A 216 16.61 -2.72 -4.45
CA VAL A 216 16.29 -3.06 -3.05
C VAL A 216 15.53 -4.37 -3.15
N LYS A 217 16.23 -5.48 -2.88
CA LYS A 217 15.63 -6.81 -3.01
C LYS A 217 14.49 -6.84 -2.02
N VAL A 218 13.29 -7.19 -2.48
CA VAL A 218 12.14 -7.31 -1.59
C VAL A 218 12.50 -8.30 -0.49
N PRO A 219 12.38 -7.93 0.80
CA PRO A 219 12.61 -8.85 1.90
C PRO A 219 11.77 -10.11 1.74
N GLU A 220 12.39 -11.27 1.97
CA GLU A 220 11.70 -12.56 1.86
C GLU A 220 10.48 -12.62 2.78
N GLU A 221 10.54 -11.96 3.94
CA GLU A 221 9.41 -11.80 4.86
C GLU A 221 8.19 -11.15 4.19
N LEU A 222 8.38 -10.04 3.45
CA LEU A 222 7.28 -9.33 2.77
C LEU A 222 6.69 -10.17 1.63
N ILE A 223 7.54 -10.91 0.91
CA ILE A 223 7.10 -11.87 -0.12
C ILE A 223 6.22 -12.95 0.51
N GLN A 224 6.64 -13.53 1.64
CA GLN A 224 5.86 -14.57 2.32
C GLN A 224 4.54 -14.03 2.88
N ARG A 225 4.53 -12.81 3.44
CA ARG A 225 3.31 -12.14 3.88
C ARG A 225 2.32 -11.94 2.72
N LEU A 226 2.80 -11.52 1.55
CA LEU A 226 1.95 -11.36 0.35
C LEU A 226 1.41 -12.72 -0.13
N LYS A 227 2.23 -13.77 -0.17
CA LYS A 227 1.78 -15.14 -0.51
C LYS A 227 0.70 -15.66 0.44
N ASN A 228 0.81 -15.37 1.74
CA ASN A 228 -0.23 -15.73 2.71
C ASN A 228 -1.54 -14.98 2.42
N VAL A 229 -1.46 -13.69 2.08
CA VAL A 229 -2.63 -12.90 1.65
C VAL A 229 -3.31 -13.53 0.42
N GLU A 230 -2.54 -13.94 -0.59
CA GLU A 230 -3.07 -14.62 -1.78
C GLU A 230 -3.78 -15.94 -1.44
N PHE A 231 -3.14 -16.76 -0.61
CA PHE A 231 -3.71 -18.02 -0.15
C PHE A 231 -5.02 -17.78 0.60
N ARG A 232 -5.07 -16.77 1.49
CA ARG A 232 -6.29 -16.40 2.22
C ARG A 232 -7.41 -15.96 1.29
N LEU A 233 -7.11 -15.15 0.26
CA LEU A 233 -8.09 -14.73 -0.74
C LEU A 233 -8.64 -15.92 -1.51
N SER A 234 -7.78 -16.83 -1.97
CA SER A 234 -8.17 -18.06 -2.66
C SER A 234 -9.10 -18.92 -1.81
N GLU A 235 -8.76 -19.11 -0.53
CA GLU A 235 -9.60 -19.80 0.45
C GLU A 235 -10.97 -19.13 0.65
N GLN A 236 -11.03 -17.79 0.62
CA GLN A 236 -12.31 -17.08 0.74
C GLN A 236 -13.16 -17.17 -0.53
N ARG A 237 -12.55 -17.05 -1.72
CA ARG A 237 -13.25 -17.27 -3.00
C ARG A 237 -13.78 -18.69 -3.09
N LYS A 238 -12.99 -19.70 -2.72
CA LYS A 238 -13.46 -21.11 -2.66
C LYS A 238 -14.67 -21.27 -1.74
N ARG A 239 -14.69 -20.63 -0.57
CA ARG A 239 -15.87 -20.66 0.32
C ARG A 239 -17.08 -19.97 -0.27
N PHE A 240 -16.88 -18.88 -1.02
CA PHE A 240 -17.96 -18.18 -1.71
C PHE A 240 -18.53 -19.02 -2.85
N THR A 241 -17.68 -19.64 -3.67
CA THR A 241 -18.09 -20.55 -4.75
C THR A 241 -18.81 -21.78 -4.21
N ASN A 242 -18.29 -22.41 -3.15
CA ASN A 242 -18.91 -23.59 -2.55
C ASN A 242 -20.29 -23.31 -1.90
N ALA A 243 -20.61 -22.03 -1.64
CA ALA A 243 -21.91 -21.64 -1.13
C ALA A 243 -22.96 -21.45 -2.24
N GLN A 244 -22.54 -21.53 -3.51
CA GLN A 244 -23.39 -21.35 -4.68
C GLN A 244 -23.62 -22.69 -5.42
N PRO A 245 -24.76 -22.84 -6.11
CA PRO A 245 -25.87 -21.89 -6.22
C PRO A 245 -26.71 -21.82 -4.94
N CYS A 246 -27.34 -20.68 -4.68
CA CYS A 246 -28.29 -20.51 -3.57
C CYS A 246 -29.57 -19.88 -4.11
N LEU A 247 -30.65 -20.66 -4.19
CA LEU A 247 -31.91 -20.26 -4.84
C LEU A 247 -32.54 -19.01 -4.23
N PHE A 248 -32.31 -18.80 -2.93
CA PHE A 248 -32.96 -17.74 -2.16
C PHE A 248 -32.23 -16.39 -2.26
N ILE A 249 -31.06 -16.34 -2.91
CA ILE A 249 -30.22 -15.14 -2.98
C ILE A 249 -30.22 -14.61 -4.41
N ASN A 250 -30.53 -13.32 -4.57
CA ASN A 250 -30.48 -12.65 -5.87
C ASN A 250 -29.02 -12.50 -6.36
N ASN A 251 -28.78 -12.83 -7.63
CA ASN A 251 -27.50 -12.73 -8.31
C ASN A 251 -26.84 -11.33 -8.23
N GLN A 252 -27.61 -10.25 -8.11
CA GLN A 252 -27.06 -8.90 -7.92
C GLN A 252 -26.20 -8.81 -6.65
N TRP A 253 -26.63 -9.44 -5.57
CA TRP A 253 -25.87 -9.47 -4.31
C TRP A 253 -24.61 -10.34 -4.42
N LEU A 254 -24.71 -11.45 -5.16
CA LEU A 254 -23.55 -12.31 -5.46
C LEU A 254 -22.52 -11.54 -6.30
N GLY A 255 -22.97 -10.74 -7.26
CA GLY A 255 -22.12 -9.85 -8.06
C GLY A 255 -21.32 -8.87 -7.19
N LYS A 256 -21.96 -8.21 -6.22
CA LYS A 256 -21.27 -7.29 -5.29
C LYS A 256 -20.18 -7.98 -4.47
N ILE A 257 -20.42 -9.22 -4.02
CA ILE A 257 -19.39 -9.99 -3.29
C ILE A 257 -18.23 -10.31 -4.22
N GLU A 258 -18.51 -10.77 -5.44
CA GLU A 258 -17.47 -11.11 -6.41
C GLU A 258 -16.63 -9.89 -6.79
N GLU A 259 -17.26 -8.74 -7.05
CA GLU A 259 -16.59 -7.45 -7.29
C GLU A 259 -15.68 -7.07 -6.12
N SER A 260 -16.17 -7.22 -4.87
CA SER A 260 -15.35 -6.93 -3.68
C SER A 260 -14.11 -7.83 -3.58
N LEU A 261 -14.22 -9.10 -3.97
CA LEU A 261 -13.10 -10.05 -3.95
C LEU A 261 -12.14 -9.82 -5.13
N LEU A 262 -12.66 -9.42 -6.29
CA LEU A 262 -11.88 -9.03 -7.46
C LEU A 262 -11.03 -7.79 -7.19
N ALA A 263 -11.59 -6.78 -6.53
CA ALA A 263 -10.85 -5.57 -6.14
C ALA A 263 -9.62 -5.89 -5.26
N ILE A 264 -9.73 -6.90 -4.37
CA ILE A 264 -8.60 -7.37 -3.56
C ILE A 264 -7.54 -8.05 -4.43
N TYR A 265 -7.97 -8.88 -5.37
CA TYR A 265 -7.05 -9.52 -6.32
C TYR A 265 -6.26 -8.48 -7.11
N GLU A 266 -6.91 -7.43 -7.60
CA GLU A 266 -6.25 -6.33 -8.29
C GLU A 266 -5.22 -5.60 -7.40
N GLU A 267 -5.52 -5.38 -6.12
CA GLU A 267 -4.57 -4.74 -5.20
C GLU A 267 -3.36 -5.64 -4.90
N ILE A 268 -3.54 -6.97 -4.86
CA ILE A 268 -2.42 -7.92 -4.78
C ILE A 268 -1.53 -7.80 -6.02
N GLU A 269 -2.10 -7.78 -7.23
CA GLU A 269 -1.33 -7.65 -8.47
C GLU A 269 -0.60 -6.30 -8.53
N LYS A 270 -1.24 -5.20 -8.14
CA LYS A 270 -0.56 -3.90 -7.97
C LYS A 270 0.60 -3.98 -6.98
N GLN A 271 0.43 -4.69 -5.86
CA GLN A 271 1.50 -4.87 -4.88
C GLN A 271 2.67 -5.69 -5.45
N LYS A 272 2.41 -6.71 -6.28
CA LYS A 272 3.47 -7.45 -6.98
C LYS A 272 4.23 -6.58 -7.97
N GLN A 273 3.54 -5.72 -8.71
CA GLN A 273 4.17 -4.74 -9.62
C GLN A 273 5.09 -3.78 -8.85
N ARG A 274 4.63 -3.28 -7.69
CA ARG A 274 5.47 -2.46 -6.79
C ARG A 274 6.72 -3.20 -6.33
N PHE A 275 6.62 -4.51 -6.08
CA PHE A 275 7.76 -5.37 -5.70
C PHE A 275 8.74 -5.62 -6.86
N SER A 276 8.27 -5.69 -8.10
CA SER A 276 9.14 -5.87 -9.27
C SER A 276 9.78 -4.57 -9.77
N GLY A 277 9.40 -3.41 -9.20
CA GLY A 277 9.87 -2.10 -9.64
C GLY A 277 9.23 -1.64 -10.95
N ILE A 278 8.23 -2.36 -11.45
CA ILE A 278 7.42 -1.96 -12.59
C ILE A 278 6.38 -0.97 -12.04
N LYS A 279 6.54 0.32 -12.33
CA LYS A 279 5.49 1.29 -12.02
C LYS A 279 4.23 0.90 -12.83
N PRO A 280 3.03 0.94 -12.22
CA PRO A 280 1.78 0.71 -12.92
C PRO A 280 1.53 1.75 -14.01
#